data_AF-A0A7X3HIX0-F1
#
_entry.id   AF-A0A7X3HIX0-F1
#
_cell.length_a   1.000
_cell.length_b   1.000
_cell.length_c   1.000
_cell.angle_alpha   90.00
_cell.angle_beta   90.00
_cell.angle_gamma   90.00
#
_symmetry.space_group_name_H-M   'P 1'
#
loop_
_entity.id
_entity.type
_entity.pdbx_description
1 polymer ?
#
loop_
_entity_poly.entity_id
_entity_poly.type
_entity_poly.pdbx_seq_one_letter_code
_entity_poly.pdbx_strand_id
1 'polypeptide(L)'
;MLFRWLPALALLAAAPVMALQAASDPALADTSGCSALIDIVQESLRGEIEVACPKDGGEACEAKNGQVRALLDIIEQRRRQKVDECDTLAHVNRLLRTLPPKG
;
A
#
# COMPACT_ATOMS: atom_id res chain seq x y z
N MET A 1 -42.15 24.90 41.44
CA MET A 1 -41.96 23.58 40.78
C MET A 1 -42.18 23.76 39.30
N LEU A 2 -41.13 23.70 38.48
CA LEU A 2 -41.15 23.40 37.04
C LEU A 2 -39.72 23.58 36.54
N PHE A 3 -38.92 22.51 36.49
CA PHE A 3 -37.70 22.50 35.68
C PHE A 3 -37.82 21.38 34.65
N ARG A 4 -37.68 21.82 33.42
CA ARG A 4 -38.14 21.25 32.16
C ARG A 4 -37.01 20.38 31.61
N TRP A 5 -37.33 19.16 31.22
CA TRP A 5 -36.44 18.23 30.53
C TRP A 5 -35.90 18.80 29.22
N LEU A 6 -34.64 18.49 28.91
CA LEU A 6 -34.09 18.37 27.55
C LEU A 6 -32.77 17.58 27.61
N PRO A 7 -32.72 16.30 27.19
CA PRO A 7 -31.46 15.69 26.82
C PRO A 7 -31.09 16.18 25.42
N ALA A 8 -29.96 16.88 25.31
CA ALA A 8 -29.35 17.22 24.04
C ALA A 8 -28.93 15.92 23.34
N LEU A 9 -29.73 15.47 22.37
CA LEU A 9 -29.30 14.46 21.41
C LEU A 9 -28.16 15.07 20.57
N ALA A 10 -26.93 14.73 20.93
CA ALA A 10 -25.77 14.91 20.08
C ALA A 10 -25.95 13.98 18.86
N LEU A 11 -26.36 14.58 17.73
CA LEU A 11 -26.31 13.95 16.42
C LEU A 11 -24.85 13.65 16.08
N LEU A 12 -24.45 12.40 16.33
CA LEU A 12 -23.25 11.81 15.76
C LEU A 12 -23.40 11.82 14.24
N ALA A 13 -22.65 12.72 13.59
CA ALA A 13 -22.42 12.70 12.17
C ALA A 13 -21.70 11.39 11.80
N ALA A 14 -22.47 10.39 11.41
CA ALA A 14 -21.94 9.21 10.73
C ALA A 14 -21.50 9.65 9.32
N ALA A 15 -20.24 10.08 9.20
CA ALA A 15 -19.60 10.15 7.91
C ALA A 15 -19.59 8.72 7.34
N PRO A 16 -20.10 8.47 6.13
CA PRO A 16 -19.89 7.18 5.49
C PRO A 16 -18.40 7.08 5.20
N VAL A 17 -17.69 6.33 6.04
CA VAL A 17 -16.41 5.75 5.67
C VAL A 17 -16.72 4.92 4.44
N MET A 18 -16.36 5.45 3.27
CA MET A 18 -16.24 4.67 2.05
C MET A 18 -15.18 3.62 2.37
N ALA A 19 -15.63 2.48 2.87
CA ALA A 19 -14.86 1.25 2.81
C ALA A 19 -14.66 1.02 1.32
N LEU A 20 -13.49 1.44 0.82
CA LEU A 20 -12.99 1.09 -0.48
C LEU A 20 -12.79 -0.43 -0.45
N GLN A 21 -13.89 -1.17 -0.60
CA GLN A 21 -13.85 -2.58 -0.94
C GLN A 21 -13.15 -2.59 -2.29
N ALA A 22 -11.87 -2.95 -2.28
CA ALA A 22 -11.17 -3.37 -3.47
C ALA A 22 -12.07 -4.45 -4.10
N ALA A 23 -12.81 -4.07 -5.14
CA ALA A 23 -13.64 -4.97 -5.90
C ALA A 23 -12.70 -6.08 -6.37
N SER A 24 -12.86 -7.26 -5.80
CA SER A 24 -12.11 -8.43 -6.21
C SER A 24 -12.72 -8.86 -7.53
N ASP A 25 -12.19 -8.32 -8.63
CA ASP A 25 -12.62 -8.65 -9.98
C ASP A 25 -12.37 -10.16 -10.20
N PRO A 26 -13.41 -10.97 -10.47
CA PRO A 26 -13.26 -12.41 -10.65
C PRO A 26 -12.36 -12.78 -11.85
N ALA A 27 -11.99 -11.83 -12.71
CA ALA A 27 -10.95 -12.00 -13.72
C ALA A 27 -9.52 -12.16 -13.12
N LEU A 28 -9.31 -11.89 -11.83
CA LEU A 28 -8.04 -12.09 -11.11
C LEU A 28 -7.86 -13.52 -10.56
N ALA A 29 -8.84 -14.41 -10.73
CA ALA A 29 -8.73 -15.81 -10.30
C ALA A 29 -7.85 -16.66 -11.24
N ASP A 30 -7.57 -16.17 -12.44
CA ASP A 30 -6.43 -16.60 -13.23
C ASP A 30 -5.20 -15.89 -12.68
N THR A 31 -4.15 -16.64 -12.33
CA THR A 31 -2.88 -16.13 -11.77
C THR A 31 -2.29 -14.95 -12.56
N SER A 32 -2.69 -14.78 -13.83
CA SER A 32 -2.47 -13.59 -14.66
C SER A 32 -2.75 -12.26 -13.93
N GLY A 33 -3.75 -12.21 -13.04
CA GLY A 33 -4.11 -11.02 -12.29
C GLY A 33 -3.06 -10.62 -11.26
N CYS A 34 -2.52 -11.60 -10.53
CA CYS A 34 -1.47 -11.36 -9.54
C CYS A 34 -0.15 -11.00 -10.21
N SER A 35 0.17 -11.62 -11.35
CA SER A 35 1.34 -11.23 -12.17
C SER A 35 1.25 -9.78 -12.63
N ALA A 36 0.11 -9.37 -13.20
CA ALA A 36 -0.10 -8.01 -13.67
C ALA A 36 0.02 -6.98 -12.54
N LEU A 37 -0.51 -7.30 -11.35
CA LEU A 37 -0.39 -6.44 -10.17
C LEU A 37 1.05 -6.36 -9.66
N ILE A 38 1.81 -7.47 -9.67
CA ILE A 38 3.24 -7.46 -9.34
C ILE A 38 4.00 -6.55 -10.31
N ASP A 39 3.73 -6.63 -11.62
CA ASP A 39 4.40 -5.80 -12.62
C ASP A 39 4.11 -4.31 -12.40
N ILE A 40 2.85 -3.94 -12.09
CA ILE A 40 2.46 -2.57 -11.75
C ILE A 40 3.19 -2.06 -10.49
N VAL A 41 3.26 -2.90 -9.44
CA VAL A 41 3.96 -2.56 -8.21
C VAL A 41 5.46 -2.37 -8.48
N GLN A 42 6.07 -3.27 -9.26
CA GLN A 42 7.47 -3.20 -9.62
C GLN A 42 7.79 -1.93 -10.39
N GLU A 43 6.95 -1.54 -11.35
CA GLU A 43 7.12 -0.30 -12.09
C GLU A 43 6.95 0.95 -11.21
N SER A 44 5.95 0.93 -10.32
CA SER A 44 5.73 2.03 -9.37
C SER A 44 6.92 2.21 -8.42
N LEU A 45 7.52 1.11 -7.96
CA LEU A 45 8.69 1.13 -7.08
C LEU A 45 9.95 1.62 -7.79
N ARG A 46 10.12 1.28 -9.08
CA ARG A 46 11.23 1.83 -9.89
C ARG A 46 11.10 3.34 -10.05
N GLY A 47 9.91 3.83 -10.41
CA GLY A 47 9.68 5.27 -10.54
C GLY A 47 9.96 6.04 -9.24
N GLU A 48 9.71 5.44 -8.07
CA GLU A 48 9.97 6.07 -6.77
C GLU A 48 11.47 6.27 -6.47
N ILE A 49 12.36 5.43 -7.04
CA ILE A 49 13.82 5.53 -6.84
C ILE A 49 14.56 6.24 -7.98
N GLU A 50 13.91 6.47 -9.11
CA GLU A 50 14.44 7.27 -10.21
C GLU A 50 14.48 8.77 -9.87
N VAL A 51 13.64 9.20 -8.93
CA VAL A 51 13.64 10.57 -8.42
C VAL A 51 14.84 10.79 -7.49
N ALA A 52 15.70 11.74 -7.85
CA ALA A 52 16.86 12.10 -7.05
C ALA A 52 16.45 12.65 -5.67
N CYS A 53 17.14 12.20 -4.62
CA CYS A 53 16.89 12.70 -3.27
C CYS A 53 17.33 14.18 -3.14
N PRO A 54 16.54 15.01 -2.44
CA PRO A 54 16.89 16.40 -2.20
C PRO A 54 18.16 16.52 -1.35
N LYS A 55 18.90 17.62 -1.51
CA LYS A 55 20.13 17.86 -0.72
C LYS A 55 19.82 18.03 0.76
N ASP A 56 18.73 18.71 1.08
CA ASP A 56 18.25 18.86 2.45
C ASP A 56 17.28 17.73 2.78
N GLY A 57 17.61 16.92 3.80
CA GLY A 57 16.82 15.74 4.17
C GLY A 57 17.06 14.49 3.31
N GLY A 58 18.11 14.49 2.48
CA GLY A 58 18.45 13.39 1.56
C GLY A 58 18.67 12.04 2.24
N GLU A 59 19.10 12.00 3.50
CA GLU A 59 19.35 10.74 4.23
C GLU A 59 18.07 9.92 4.42
N ALA A 60 16.95 10.54 4.78
CA ALA A 60 15.67 9.85 4.93
C ALA A 60 15.14 9.34 3.58
N CYS A 61 15.33 10.13 2.52
CA CYS A 61 14.99 9.74 1.16
C CYS A 61 15.85 8.56 0.67
N GLU A 62 17.16 8.57 0.91
CA GLU A 62 18.05 7.48 0.53
C GLU A 62 17.78 6.21 1.33
N ALA A 63 17.46 6.34 2.62
CA ALA A 63 17.04 5.20 3.45
C ALA A 63 15.75 4.56 2.91
N LYS A 64 14.76 5.38 2.53
CA LYS A 64 13.53 4.91 1.85
C LYS A 64 13.88 4.24 0.52
N ASN A 65 14.71 4.86 -0.31
CA ASN A 65 15.12 4.30 -1.60
C ASN A 65 15.86 2.96 -1.42
N GLY A 66 16.67 2.81 -0.37
CA GLY A 66 17.28 1.55 0.02
C GLY A 66 16.26 0.45 0.33
N GLN A 67 15.21 0.77 1.08
CA GLN A 67 14.12 -0.18 1.36
C GLN A 67 13.33 -0.55 0.09
N VAL A 68 13.10 0.41 -0.79
CA VAL A 68 12.44 0.16 -2.09
C VAL A 68 13.28 -0.76 -2.97
N ARG A 69 14.60 -0.55 -3.05
CA ARG A 69 15.52 -1.45 -3.77
C ARG A 69 15.48 -2.87 -3.20
N ALA A 70 15.52 -3.02 -1.88
CA ALA A 70 15.39 -4.34 -1.24
C ALA A 70 14.06 -5.03 -1.58
N LEU A 71 12.97 -4.26 -1.71
CA LEU A 71 11.67 -4.81 -2.09
C LEU A 71 11.62 -5.30 -3.54
N LEU A 72 12.26 -4.56 -4.46
CA LEU A 72 12.44 -4.97 -5.85
C LEU A 72 13.25 -6.28 -5.94
N ASP A 73 14.32 -6.40 -5.15
CA ASP A 73 15.14 -7.62 -5.09
C ASP A 73 14.34 -8.83 -4.59
N ILE A 74 13.46 -8.64 -3.60
CA ILE A 74 12.58 -9.70 -3.08
C ILE A 74 11.61 -10.20 -4.16
N ILE A 75 11.02 -9.29 -4.95
CA ILE A 75 10.12 -9.65 -6.06
C ILE A 75 10.86 -10.50 -7.09
N GLU A 76 12.04 -10.05 -7.50
CA GLU A 76 12.88 -10.74 -8.48
C GLU A 76 13.33 -12.12 -7.97
N GLN A 77 13.76 -12.20 -6.71
CA GLN A 77 14.17 -13.46 -6.08
C GLN A 77 13.01 -14.47 -6.04
N ARG A 78 11.81 -14.05 -5.65
CA ARG A 78 10.62 -14.91 -5.59
C ARG A 78 10.18 -15.39 -6.97
N ARG A 79 10.23 -14.52 -7.99
CA ARG A 79 9.98 -14.91 -9.39
C ARG A 79 10.99 -15.95 -9.88
N ARG A 80 12.28 -15.78 -9.61
CA ARG A 80 13.32 -16.77 -9.95
C ARG A 80 13.08 -18.12 -9.27
N GLN A 81 12.60 -18.10 -8.04
CA GLN A 81 12.22 -19.30 -7.28
C GLN A 81 10.87 -19.89 -7.70
N LYS A 82 10.16 -19.26 -8.65
CA LYS A 82 8.81 -19.66 -9.11
C LYS A 82 7.82 -19.80 -7.96
N VAL A 83 7.93 -18.92 -6.97
CA VAL A 83 6.93 -18.80 -5.90
C VAL A 83 5.62 -18.32 -6.52
N ASP A 84 4.48 -18.79 -5.99
CA ASP A 84 3.17 -18.36 -6.43
C ASP A 84 3.05 -16.82 -6.45
N GLU A 85 2.43 -16.30 -7.52
CA GLU A 85 2.37 -14.87 -7.79
C GLU A 85 1.43 -14.16 -6.81
N CYS A 86 0.33 -14.79 -6.41
CA CYS A 86 -0.59 -14.21 -5.44
C CYS A 86 0.02 -14.20 -4.02
N ASP A 87 0.75 -15.26 -3.66
CA ASP A 87 1.53 -15.29 -2.42
C ASP A 87 2.65 -14.24 -2.40
N THR A 88 3.26 -14.01 -3.57
CA THR A 88 4.27 -12.95 -3.76
C THR A 88 3.65 -11.57 -3.60
N LEU A 89 2.51 -11.32 -4.24
CA LEU A 89 1.79 -10.06 -4.09
C LEU A 89 1.36 -9.82 -2.64
N ALA A 90 0.83 -10.83 -1.95
CA ALA A 90 0.44 -10.73 -0.55
C ALA A 90 1.63 -10.47 0.38
N HIS A 91 2.80 -11.06 0.10
CA HIS A 91 4.03 -10.78 0.82
C HIS A 91 4.52 -9.34 0.58
N VAL A 92 4.58 -8.90 -0.67
CA VAL A 92 5.00 -7.55 -1.06
C VAL A 92 4.08 -6.49 -0.45
N ASN A 93 2.76 -6.68 -0.50
CA ASN A 93 1.79 -5.77 0.11
C ASN A 93 2.02 -5.59 1.62
N ARG A 94 2.44 -6.65 2.33
CA ARG A 94 2.80 -6.54 3.75
C ARG A 94 4.05 -5.68 3.95
N LEU A 95 5.07 -5.86 3.12
CA LEU A 95 6.30 -5.08 3.21
C LEU A 95 6.08 -3.61 2.81
N LEU A 96 5.26 -3.34 1.80
CA LEU A 96 4.89 -1.97 1.40
C LEU A 96 4.28 -1.17 2.57
N ARG A 97 3.48 -1.83 3.43
CA ARG A 97 2.88 -1.20 4.61
C ARG A 97 3.88 -0.87 5.72
N THR A 98 5.10 -1.41 5.63
CA THR A 98 6.20 -1.10 6.57
C THR A 98 7.11 0.02 6.06
N LEU A 99 6.97 0.40 4.79
CA LEU A 99 7.73 1.52 4.25
C LEU A 99 7.31 2.82 4.95
N PRO A 100 8.26 3.74 5.21
CA PRO A 100 7.92 5.05 5.72
C PRO A 100 6.95 5.77 4.76
N PRO A 101 5.99 6.54 5.27
CA PRO A 101 5.04 7.27 4.44
C PRO A 101 5.79 8.25 3.53
N LYS A 102 5.15 8.64 2.42
CA LYS A 102 5.67 9.70 1.55
C LYS A 102 5.82 10.98 2.39
N GLY A 103 7.06 11.44 2.52
CA GLY A 103 7.44 12.70 3.13
C GLY A 103 7.30 13.85 2.14
#